data_AF-A0A425WJM6-F1
#
_entry.id   AF-A0A425WJM6-F1
#
_cell.length_a   1.000
_cell.length_b   1.000
_cell.length_c   1.000
_cell.angle_alpha   90.00
_cell.angle_beta   90.00
_cell.angle_gamma   90.00
#
_symmetry.space_group_name_H-M   'P 1'
#
loop_
_entity.id
_entity.type
_entity.pdbx_description
1 polymer ?
#
loop_
_entity_poly.entity_id
_entity_poly.type
_entity_poly.pdbx_seq_one_letter_code
_entity_poly.pdbx_strand_id
1 'polypeptide(L)'
;MGVLPDQMPAFKEAMDTLGIMPRETALLMTCSLGFALTGKHLTVEDLAISKEYQGALSREMAQEEFGRNTFRPDKRTHSSRQVEQKISSFISQGRPQELRSYLASIPTFRAGTLTKSYLRHTKDLLIVEATLASRAAIEGGLAEDEALGLSDAYIGRCESMQDVSEIADLGWHMLLDYAERVERLKIGNDPSPLARDVADYVHAHIFKPIQTQEVADALSVSRGFLSTQFKRECGISLSAYIRREKVEEAKRLLKNTDQPLLAISIYLGFCSQSHFSTVFKKATGITPNGWRKRYA
;
A
#
# COMPACT_ATOMS: atom_id res chain seq x y z
N MET A 1 2.74 28.54 45.58
CA MET A 1 3.61 29.37 44.73
C MET A 1 2.73 30.06 43.71
N GLY A 2 2.45 31.35 43.92
CA GLY A 2 1.71 32.18 42.98
C GLY A 2 2.49 33.47 42.77
N VAL A 3 2.35 34.08 41.60
CA VAL A 3 2.92 35.40 41.31
C VAL A 3 2.22 36.41 42.22
N LEU A 4 3.00 37.15 43.00
CA LEU A 4 2.46 38.16 43.90
C LEU A 4 1.83 39.31 43.09
N PRO A 5 0.81 40.03 43.61
CA PRO A 5 0.07 41.04 42.85
C PRO A 5 0.95 42.14 42.25
N ASP A 6 2.04 42.49 42.92
CA ASP A 6 3.06 43.45 42.52
C ASP A 6 3.97 42.95 41.39
N GLN A 7 4.08 41.63 41.20
CA GLN A 7 4.87 40.99 40.15
C GLN A 7 4.06 40.64 38.89
N MET A 8 2.73 40.78 38.96
CA MET A 8 1.81 40.45 37.87
C MET A 8 2.07 41.24 36.55
N PRO A 9 2.43 42.54 36.58
CA PRO A 9 2.71 43.28 35.36
C PRO A 9 3.94 42.74 34.60
N ALA A 10 5.04 42.48 35.31
CA ALA A 10 6.26 41.92 34.74
C ALA A 10 6.07 40.49 34.22
N PHE A 11 5.25 39.69 34.92
CA PHE A 11 4.90 38.35 34.48
C PHE A 11 4.11 38.36 33.16
N LYS A 12 3.13 39.28 33.02
CA LYS A 12 2.37 39.42 31.77
C LYS A 12 3.25 39.83 30.60
N GLU A 13 4.13 40.81 30.80
CA GLU A 13 5.08 41.25 29.78
C GLU A 13 5.99 40.10 29.32
N ALA A 14 6.50 39.30 30.26
CA ALA A 14 7.28 38.11 29.94
C ALA A 14 6.47 37.05 29.16
N MET A 15 5.21 36.82 29.53
CA MET A 15 4.33 35.87 28.83
C MET A 15 3.98 36.33 27.42
N ASP A 16 3.83 37.63 27.20
CA ASP A 16 3.58 38.22 25.87
C ASP A 16 4.80 38.14 24.93
N THR A 17 6.02 37.93 25.47
CA THR A 17 7.21 37.67 24.66
C THR A 17 7.32 36.23 24.15
N LEU A 18 6.50 35.30 24.66
CA LEU A 18 6.46 33.92 24.17
C LEU A 18 5.76 33.89 22.81
N GLY A 19 6.52 33.61 21.75
CA GLY A 19 5.96 33.42 20.41
C GLY A 19 4.99 32.24 20.32
N ILE A 20 4.19 32.18 19.25
CA ILE A 20 3.28 31.06 18.98
C ILE A 20 4.11 29.78 18.90
N MET A 21 3.87 28.87 19.84
CA MET A 21 4.64 27.64 20.00
C MET A 21 3.83 26.41 19.56
N PRO A 22 4.43 25.46 18.83
CA PRO A 22 3.80 24.17 18.53
C PRO A 22 3.37 23.44 19.81
N ARG A 23 2.23 22.75 19.76
CA ARG A 23 1.62 22.04 20.90
C ARG A 23 2.59 21.05 21.55
N GLU A 24 3.37 20.34 20.75
CA GLU A 24 4.33 19.34 21.19
C GLU A 24 5.44 19.97 22.04
N THR A 25 5.94 21.15 21.62
CA THR A 25 6.96 21.90 22.36
C THR A 25 6.41 22.42 23.69
N ALA A 26 5.16 22.89 23.71
CA ALA A 26 4.50 23.34 24.94
C ALA A 26 4.28 22.18 25.93
N LEU A 27 3.89 21.00 25.44
CA LEU A 27 3.73 19.79 26.27
C LEU A 27 5.06 19.33 26.87
N LEU A 28 6.15 19.34 26.08
CA LEU A 28 7.49 19.00 26.56
C LEU A 28 8.00 19.96 27.64
N MET A 29 7.75 21.26 27.48
CA MET A 29 8.08 22.26 28.50
C MET A 29 7.28 22.03 29.78
N THR A 30 6.00 21.68 29.65
CA THR A 30 5.11 21.38 30.79
C THR A 30 5.56 20.13 31.55
N CYS A 31 5.96 19.06 30.84
CA CYS A 31 6.57 17.87 31.45
C CYS A 31 7.85 18.22 32.22
N SER A 32 8.73 19.02 31.61
CA SER A 32 10.02 19.42 32.17
C SER A 32 9.85 20.28 33.43
N LEU A 33 8.92 21.24 33.38
CA LEU A 33 8.57 22.10 34.50
C LEU A 33 7.89 21.30 35.63
N GLY A 34 6.98 20.39 35.28
CA GLY A 34 6.33 19.49 36.24
C GLY A 34 7.34 18.59 36.97
N PHE A 35 8.34 18.06 36.27
CA PHE A 35 9.44 17.32 36.89
C PHE A 35 10.27 18.19 37.83
N ALA A 36 10.67 19.39 37.39
CA ALA A 36 11.45 20.32 38.21
C ALA A 36 10.74 20.74 39.50
N LEU A 37 9.40 20.90 39.44
CA LEU A 37 8.61 21.35 40.58
C LEU A 37 8.17 20.22 41.52
N THR A 38 7.97 19.01 41.02
CA THR A 38 7.34 17.92 41.79
C THR A 38 8.22 16.68 41.97
N GLY A 39 9.34 16.60 41.25
CA GLY A 39 10.20 15.42 41.17
C GLY A 39 9.58 14.21 40.46
N LYS A 40 8.34 14.32 39.96
CA LYS A 40 7.65 13.25 39.23
C LYS A 40 7.94 13.35 37.74
N HIS A 41 8.37 12.24 37.16
CA HIS A 41 8.62 12.16 35.73
C HIS A 41 7.28 11.98 34.99
N LEU A 42 6.79 13.06 34.38
CA LEU A 42 5.62 13.04 33.50
C LEU A 42 6.08 12.96 32.06
N THR A 43 5.48 12.07 31.27
CA THR A 43 5.72 11.97 29.84
C THR A 43 4.70 12.78 29.05
N VAL A 44 5.00 13.08 27.78
CA VAL A 44 4.03 13.74 26.89
C VAL A 44 2.76 12.89 26.76
N GLU A 45 2.86 11.56 26.82
CA GLU A 45 1.72 10.64 26.81
C GLU A 45 0.78 10.86 28.00
N ASP A 46 1.34 11.10 29.20
CA ASP A 46 0.58 11.37 30.42
C ASP A 46 -0.22 12.69 30.34
N LEU A 47 0.20 13.63 29.49
CA LEU A 47 -0.44 14.94 29.30
C LEU A 47 -1.29 15.03 28.01
N ALA A 48 -0.93 14.29 26.96
CA ALA A 48 -1.52 14.41 25.62
C ALA A 48 -2.78 13.55 25.45
N ILE A 49 -2.89 12.43 26.18
CA ILE A 49 -4.02 11.50 26.11
C ILE A 49 -4.77 11.53 27.44
N SER A 50 -5.81 12.36 27.53
CA SER A 50 -6.66 12.42 28.72
C SER A 50 -7.43 11.11 28.89
N LYS A 51 -7.11 10.33 29.93
CA LYS A 51 -7.82 9.09 30.28
C LYS A 51 -9.30 9.32 30.54
N GLU A 52 -9.66 10.48 31.10
CA GLU A 52 -11.05 10.88 31.32
C GLU A 52 -11.78 11.17 30.00
N TYR A 53 -11.13 11.86 29.06
CA TYR A 53 -11.68 12.10 27.73
C TYR A 53 -11.81 10.81 26.93
N GLN A 54 -10.81 9.93 26.96
CA GLN A 54 -10.87 8.60 26.34
C GLN A 54 -12.00 7.76 26.96
N GLY A 55 -12.20 7.85 28.27
CA GLY A 55 -13.31 7.21 28.98
C GLY A 55 -14.68 7.82 28.65
N ALA A 56 -14.75 9.12 28.35
CA ALA A 56 -15.97 9.78 27.87
C ALA A 56 -16.30 9.37 26.43
N LEU A 57 -15.32 9.44 25.52
CA LEU A 57 -15.44 9.01 24.13
C LEU A 57 -15.87 7.54 24.03
N SER A 58 -15.25 6.66 24.82
CA SER A 58 -15.63 5.24 24.86
C SER A 58 -17.07 5.02 25.34
N ARG A 59 -17.56 5.85 26.27
CA ARG A 59 -18.95 5.81 26.75
C ARG A 59 -19.92 6.36 25.70
N GLU A 60 -19.57 7.44 25.04
CA GLU A 60 -20.33 8.05 23.94
C GLU A 60 -20.46 7.09 22.75
N MET A 61 -19.34 6.50 22.31
CA MET A 61 -19.30 5.48 21.25
C MET A 61 -20.10 4.21 21.60
N ALA A 62 -20.26 3.90 22.89
CA ALA A 62 -21.06 2.76 23.35
C ALA A 62 -22.56 3.09 23.51
N GLN A 63 -22.92 4.37 23.69
CA GLN A 63 -24.29 4.84 23.87
C GLN A 63 -24.95 5.23 22.56
N GLU A 64 -24.21 5.83 21.63
CA GLU A 64 -24.69 6.02 20.26
C GLU A 64 -24.83 4.64 19.58
N GLU A 65 -25.87 4.45 18.77
CA GLU A 65 -26.07 3.26 17.90
C GLU A 65 -24.96 3.07 16.85
N PHE A 66 -23.80 3.69 17.06
CA PHE A 66 -22.60 3.65 16.24
C PHE A 66 -22.03 2.22 16.08
N GLY A 67 -22.48 1.23 16.87
CA GLY A 67 -22.12 -0.18 16.75
C GLY A 67 -23.20 -1.12 16.17
N ARG A 68 -24.49 -0.76 16.22
CA ARG A 68 -25.60 -1.69 15.83
C ARG A 68 -25.86 -1.74 14.32
N ASN A 69 -25.56 -0.66 13.59
CA ASN A 69 -25.73 -0.58 12.13
C ASN A 69 -24.42 -0.64 11.32
N THR A 70 -23.27 -0.46 11.96
CA THR A 70 -21.94 -0.44 11.31
C THR A 70 -21.33 -1.84 11.18
N PHE A 71 -21.58 -2.72 12.15
CA PHE A 71 -21.12 -4.11 12.14
C PHE A 71 -22.26 -5.07 11.78
N ARG A 72 -22.94 -4.85 10.65
CA ARG A 72 -23.62 -5.98 10.02
C ARG A 72 -22.53 -6.83 9.36
N PRO A 73 -22.44 -8.15 9.63
CA PRO A 73 -21.61 -9.05 8.83
C PRO A 73 -22.25 -9.14 7.44
N ASP A 74 -22.02 -8.10 6.64
CA ASP A 74 -22.44 -8.07 5.25
C ASP A 74 -21.46 -8.95 4.48
N LYS A 75 -21.96 -9.90 3.70
CA LYS A 75 -21.14 -10.70 2.79
C LYS A 75 -20.32 -9.81 1.84
N ARG A 76 -20.70 -8.54 1.65
CA ARG A 76 -19.95 -7.51 0.92
C ARG A 76 -18.59 -7.13 1.53
N THR A 77 -18.38 -7.20 2.85
CA THR A 77 -17.07 -6.81 3.44
C THR A 77 -15.94 -7.76 3.04
N HIS A 78 -16.24 -9.06 2.90
CA HIS A 78 -15.29 -10.03 2.35
C HIS A 78 -14.97 -9.75 0.87
N SER A 79 -15.96 -9.29 0.09
CA SER A 79 -15.74 -8.88 -1.29
C SER A 79 -14.89 -7.61 -1.37
N SER A 80 -15.10 -6.61 -0.50
CA SER A 80 -14.31 -5.38 -0.47
C SER A 80 -12.83 -5.63 -0.16
N ARG A 81 -12.53 -6.44 0.88
CA ARG A 81 -11.15 -6.80 1.21
C ARG A 81 -10.44 -7.58 0.10
N GLN A 82 -11.16 -8.46 -0.60
CA GLN A 82 -10.61 -9.20 -1.73
C GLN A 82 -10.28 -8.27 -2.91
N VAL A 83 -11.14 -7.27 -3.17
CA VAL A 83 -10.89 -6.25 -4.19
C VAL A 83 -9.65 -5.42 -3.83
N GLU A 84 -9.59 -4.89 -2.61
CA GLU A 84 -8.44 -4.12 -2.11
C GLU A 84 -7.13 -4.93 -2.22
N GLN A 85 -7.12 -6.16 -1.72
CA GLN A 85 -5.94 -7.03 -1.78
C GLN A 85 -5.49 -7.30 -3.22
N LYS A 86 -6.44 -7.41 -4.15
CA LYS A 86 -6.14 -7.66 -5.56
C LYS A 86 -5.57 -6.41 -6.24
N ILE A 87 -6.14 -5.23 -5.97
CA ILE A 87 -5.60 -3.95 -6.44
C ILE A 87 -4.18 -3.73 -5.91
N SER A 88 -3.97 -3.84 -4.59
CA SER A 88 -2.64 -3.73 -3.98
C SER A 88 -1.66 -4.74 -4.57
N SER A 89 -2.11 -5.97 -4.86
CA SER A 89 -1.28 -6.99 -5.50
C SER A 89 -0.87 -6.61 -6.93
N PHE A 90 -1.72 -5.94 -7.71
CA PHE A 90 -1.33 -5.47 -9.04
C PHE A 90 -0.33 -4.32 -8.97
N ILE A 91 -0.53 -3.40 -8.03
CA ILE A 91 0.37 -2.26 -7.81
C ILE A 91 1.76 -2.74 -7.37
N SER A 92 1.84 -3.53 -6.30
CA SER A 92 3.13 -4.03 -5.79
C SER A 92 3.86 -4.92 -6.80
N GLN A 93 3.12 -5.50 -7.75
CA GLN A 93 3.71 -6.30 -8.81
C GLN A 93 4.05 -5.51 -10.08
N GLY A 94 3.64 -4.24 -10.18
CA GLY A 94 3.86 -3.44 -11.39
C GLY A 94 3.09 -3.98 -12.58
N ARG A 95 1.78 -4.23 -12.41
CA ARG A 95 0.90 -4.86 -13.42
C ARG A 95 -0.23 -3.93 -13.88
N PRO A 96 0.08 -2.82 -14.56
CA PRO A 96 -0.92 -1.81 -14.92
C PRO A 96 -2.00 -2.34 -15.87
N GLN A 97 -1.66 -3.24 -16.79
CA GLN A 97 -2.63 -3.75 -17.78
C GLN A 97 -3.66 -4.72 -17.16
N GLU A 98 -3.22 -5.59 -16.26
CA GLU A 98 -4.13 -6.44 -15.48
C GLU A 98 -4.99 -5.61 -14.53
N LEU A 99 -4.41 -4.59 -13.90
CA LEU A 99 -5.14 -3.65 -13.06
C LEU A 99 -6.24 -2.94 -13.86
N ARG A 100 -5.91 -2.38 -15.02
CA ARG A 100 -6.88 -1.73 -15.92
C ARG A 100 -8.03 -2.67 -16.29
N SER A 101 -7.71 -3.90 -16.66
CA SER A 101 -8.70 -4.92 -17.02
C SER A 101 -9.59 -5.30 -15.83
N TYR A 102 -9.01 -5.42 -14.64
CA TYR A 102 -9.73 -5.73 -13.42
C TYR A 102 -10.64 -4.59 -12.98
N LEU A 103 -10.14 -3.36 -13.02
CA LEU A 103 -10.87 -2.13 -12.72
C LEU A 103 -12.10 -1.97 -13.62
N ALA A 104 -11.97 -2.26 -14.92
CA ALA A 104 -13.10 -2.27 -15.86
C ALA A 104 -14.16 -3.37 -15.58
N SER A 105 -13.77 -4.44 -14.87
CA SER A 105 -14.67 -5.56 -14.53
C SER A 105 -15.45 -5.37 -13.23
N ILE A 106 -15.03 -4.41 -12.38
CA ILE A 106 -15.71 -4.12 -11.12
C ILE A 106 -17.00 -3.35 -11.44
N PRO A 107 -18.19 -3.83 -11.02
CA PRO A 107 -19.42 -3.06 -11.15
C PRO A 107 -19.22 -1.72 -10.46
N THR A 108 -19.49 -0.61 -11.15
CA THR A 108 -19.27 0.77 -10.70
C THR A 108 -19.51 0.88 -9.20
N PHE A 109 -18.45 1.17 -8.45
CA PHE A 109 -18.45 1.17 -6.97
C PHE A 109 -19.50 2.16 -6.47
N ARG A 110 -20.73 1.69 -6.25
CA ARG A 110 -21.77 2.46 -5.59
C ARG A 110 -21.46 2.42 -4.11
N ALA A 111 -20.58 3.33 -3.72
CA ALA A 111 -20.30 3.67 -2.34
C ALA A 111 -21.63 3.75 -1.59
N GLY A 112 -21.83 2.81 -0.66
CA GLY A 112 -23.08 2.64 0.05
C GLY A 112 -23.47 3.95 0.72
N THR A 113 -24.74 4.30 0.64
CA THR A 113 -25.36 5.48 1.25
C THR A 113 -25.08 5.53 2.76
N LEU A 114 -23.97 6.12 3.14
CA LEU A 114 -23.57 6.41 4.52
C LEU A 114 -22.76 7.71 4.51
N THR A 115 -23.47 8.85 4.40
CA THR A 115 -23.18 10.15 5.05
C THR A 115 -24.01 11.27 4.41
N LYS A 116 -24.16 12.38 5.13
CA LYS A 116 -24.93 13.58 4.74
C LYS A 116 -24.29 14.41 3.60
N SER A 117 -23.19 13.94 3.00
CA SER A 117 -22.63 14.50 1.75
C SER A 117 -21.87 13.40 0.98
N TYR A 118 -22.46 12.95 -0.14
CA TYR A 118 -21.89 11.93 -1.02
C TYR A 118 -20.47 12.31 -1.51
N LEU A 119 -20.22 13.62 -1.72
CA LEU A 119 -18.90 14.15 -2.07
C LEU A 119 -17.85 13.88 -0.99
N ARG A 120 -18.17 14.14 0.29
CA ARG A 120 -17.22 13.90 1.39
C ARG A 120 -16.86 12.43 1.49
N HIS A 121 -17.85 11.55 1.35
CA HIS A 121 -17.61 10.11 1.34
C HIS A 121 -16.64 9.67 0.23
N THR A 122 -16.80 10.19 -0.99
CA THR A 122 -15.88 9.87 -2.09
C THR A 122 -14.46 10.35 -1.81
N LYS A 123 -14.29 11.54 -1.21
CA LYS A 123 -12.97 12.04 -0.80
C LYS A 123 -12.32 11.14 0.24
N ASP A 124 -13.07 10.75 1.27
CA ASP A 124 -12.59 9.85 2.32
C ASP A 124 -12.14 8.50 1.74
N LEU A 125 -12.89 7.96 0.76
CA LEU A 125 -12.50 6.74 0.06
C LEU A 125 -11.21 6.89 -0.73
N LEU A 126 -11.02 8.01 -1.46
CA LEU A 126 -9.78 8.26 -2.19
C LEU A 126 -8.58 8.33 -1.26
N ILE A 127 -8.70 8.95 -0.08
CA ILE A 127 -7.62 9.01 0.91
C ILE A 127 -7.21 7.60 1.38
N VAL A 128 -8.20 6.73 1.62
CA VAL A 128 -7.94 5.33 1.98
C VAL A 128 -7.24 4.60 0.82
N GLU A 129 -7.71 4.77 -0.42
CA GLU A 129 -7.08 4.17 -1.59
C GLU A 129 -5.64 4.66 -1.80
N ALA A 130 -5.37 5.96 -1.65
CA ALA A 130 -4.03 6.54 -1.73
C ALA A 130 -3.08 5.92 -0.70
N THR A 131 -3.58 5.71 0.53
CA THR A 131 -2.83 5.06 1.60
C THR A 131 -2.50 3.60 1.27
N LEU A 132 -3.45 2.85 0.72
CA LEU A 132 -3.23 1.45 0.35
C LEU A 132 -2.32 1.31 -0.89
N ALA A 133 -2.49 2.19 -1.87
CA ALA A 133 -1.73 2.21 -3.11
C ALA A 133 -0.26 2.56 -2.86
N SER A 134 0.02 3.60 -2.07
CA SER A 134 1.39 3.99 -1.69
C SER A 134 2.13 2.86 -0.96
N ARG A 135 1.48 2.21 0.01
CA ARG A 135 2.05 1.05 0.72
C ARG A 135 2.33 -0.11 -0.22
N ALA A 136 1.38 -0.43 -1.10
CA ALA A 136 1.59 -1.47 -2.11
C ALA A 136 2.75 -1.13 -3.06
N ALA A 137 2.90 0.14 -3.45
CA ALA A 137 3.99 0.57 -4.31
C ALA A 137 5.36 0.45 -3.60
N ILE A 138 5.42 0.80 -2.32
CA ILE A 138 6.61 0.61 -1.47
C ILE A 138 6.97 -0.89 -1.38
N GLU A 139 5.99 -1.77 -1.18
CA GLU A 139 6.19 -3.22 -1.23
C GLU A 139 6.71 -3.68 -2.60
N GLY A 140 6.33 -2.98 -3.67
CA GLY A 140 6.82 -3.19 -5.04
C GLY A 140 8.22 -2.64 -5.31
N GLY A 141 8.83 -1.93 -4.35
CA GLY A 141 10.17 -1.37 -4.43
C GLY A 141 10.23 0.12 -4.79
N LEU A 142 9.09 0.81 -4.89
CA LEU A 142 9.07 2.27 -5.03
C LEU A 142 9.65 2.92 -3.77
N ALA A 143 10.44 3.98 -3.94
CA ALA A 143 11.04 4.68 -2.82
C ALA A 143 9.94 5.29 -1.93
N GLU A 144 10.13 5.23 -0.61
CA GLU A 144 9.10 5.63 0.37
C GLU A 144 8.75 7.12 0.25
N ASP A 145 9.75 7.97 0.07
CA ASP A 145 9.59 9.41 -0.16
C ASP A 145 8.81 9.71 -1.43
N GLU A 146 9.10 9.01 -2.52
CA GLU A 146 8.36 9.13 -3.78
C GLU A 146 6.90 8.65 -3.61
N ALA A 147 6.69 7.49 -3.00
CA ALA A 147 5.37 6.89 -2.84
C ALA A 147 4.45 7.74 -1.95
N LEU A 148 4.98 8.26 -0.84
CA LEU A 148 4.24 9.13 0.07
C LEU A 148 4.02 10.53 -0.52
N GLY A 149 5.02 11.09 -1.21
CA GLY A 149 4.88 12.37 -1.91
C GLY A 149 3.79 12.34 -2.98
N LEU A 150 3.65 11.23 -3.72
CA LEU A 150 2.54 11.01 -4.66
C LEU A 150 1.19 10.95 -3.94
N SER A 151 1.12 10.25 -2.81
CA SER A 151 -0.11 10.15 -2.02
C SER A 151 -0.58 11.54 -1.59
N ASP A 152 0.33 12.35 -1.05
CA ASP A 152 0.02 13.72 -0.62
C ASP A 152 -0.42 14.60 -1.81
N ALA A 153 0.21 14.45 -2.97
CA ALA A 153 -0.18 15.18 -4.18
C ALA A 153 -1.60 14.82 -4.66
N TYR A 154 -1.94 13.52 -4.68
CA TYR A 154 -3.27 13.06 -5.06
C TYR A 154 -4.34 13.45 -4.04
N ILE A 155 -4.05 13.34 -2.74
CA ILE A 155 -4.96 13.78 -1.67
C ILE A 155 -5.18 15.30 -1.76
N GLY A 156 -4.11 16.09 -1.92
CA GLY A 156 -4.21 17.55 -2.07
C GLY A 156 -5.03 17.95 -3.30
N ARG A 157 -4.90 17.21 -4.41
CA ARG A 157 -5.74 17.42 -5.60
C ARG A 157 -7.20 17.11 -5.31
N CYS A 158 -7.50 15.97 -4.69
CA CYS A 158 -8.83 15.54 -4.29
C CYS A 158 -9.54 16.56 -3.38
N GLU A 159 -8.82 17.16 -2.42
CA GLU A 159 -9.37 18.17 -1.51
C GLU A 159 -9.97 19.37 -2.25
N SER A 160 -9.31 19.81 -3.33
CA SER A 160 -9.77 20.95 -4.14
C SER A 160 -10.98 20.65 -5.04
N MET A 161 -11.31 19.37 -5.25
CA MET A 161 -12.34 18.94 -6.21
C MET A 161 -13.73 18.94 -5.59
N GLN A 162 -14.75 19.21 -6.42
CA GLN A 162 -16.16 19.27 -5.99
C GLN A 162 -17.06 18.32 -6.79
N ASP A 163 -16.54 17.73 -7.86
CA ASP A 163 -17.25 16.76 -8.68
C ASP A 163 -16.84 15.33 -8.32
N VAL A 164 -17.83 14.47 -8.10
CA VAL A 164 -17.61 13.08 -7.68
C VAL A 164 -17.02 12.23 -8.81
N SER A 165 -17.43 12.47 -10.06
CA SER A 165 -16.91 11.74 -11.21
C SER A 165 -15.44 12.06 -11.42
N GLU A 166 -15.06 13.34 -11.32
CA GLU A 166 -13.66 13.74 -11.45
C GLU A 166 -12.79 13.14 -10.32
N ILE A 167 -13.31 13.07 -9.09
CA ILE A 167 -12.59 12.44 -7.96
C ILE A 167 -12.40 10.93 -8.23
N ALA A 168 -13.42 10.26 -8.77
CA ALA A 168 -13.28 8.87 -9.16
C ALA A 168 -12.20 8.71 -10.24
N ASP A 169 -12.22 9.53 -11.30
CA ASP A 169 -11.21 9.56 -12.37
C ASP A 169 -9.79 9.78 -11.83
N LEU A 170 -9.64 10.66 -10.84
CA LEU A 170 -8.37 10.85 -10.12
C LEU A 170 -7.92 9.56 -9.41
N GLY A 171 -8.84 8.86 -8.74
CA GLY A 171 -8.57 7.57 -8.09
C GLY A 171 -8.11 6.51 -9.08
N TRP A 172 -8.83 6.32 -10.20
CA TRP A 172 -8.44 5.36 -11.24
C TRP A 172 -7.05 5.68 -11.82
N HIS A 173 -6.78 6.96 -12.08
CA HIS A 173 -5.48 7.40 -12.57
C HIS A 173 -4.36 7.15 -11.55
N MET A 174 -4.57 7.47 -10.28
CA MET A 174 -3.62 7.24 -9.19
C MET A 174 -3.23 5.76 -9.08
N LEU A 175 -4.20 4.85 -9.07
CA LEU A 175 -3.94 3.41 -8.96
C LEU A 175 -3.08 2.91 -10.13
N LEU A 176 -3.35 3.40 -11.35
CA LEU A 176 -2.56 3.08 -12.54
C LEU A 176 -1.16 3.69 -12.49
N ASP A 177 -1.01 4.96 -12.08
CA ASP A 177 0.29 5.63 -11.96
C ASP A 177 1.23 4.88 -11.00
N TYR A 178 0.73 4.46 -9.84
CA TYR A 178 1.51 3.63 -8.93
C TYR A 178 1.94 2.30 -9.55
N ALA A 179 1.04 1.60 -10.25
CA ALA A 179 1.37 0.34 -10.90
C ALA A 179 2.40 0.53 -12.03
N GLU A 180 2.29 1.59 -12.84
CA GLU A 180 3.23 1.91 -13.92
C GLU A 180 4.61 2.28 -13.38
N ARG A 181 4.70 3.01 -12.26
CA ARG A 181 5.98 3.31 -11.61
C ARG A 181 6.68 2.06 -11.10
N VAL A 182 5.95 1.17 -10.44
CA VAL A 182 6.50 -0.11 -9.97
C VAL A 182 6.92 -0.99 -11.16
N GLU A 183 6.15 -0.98 -12.25
CA GLU A 183 6.54 -1.67 -13.48
C GLU A 183 7.88 -1.16 -14.00
N ARG A 184 8.06 0.16 -14.13
CA ARG A 184 9.32 0.79 -14.57
C ARG A 184 10.51 0.39 -13.70
N LEU A 185 10.34 0.22 -12.39
CA LEU A 185 11.42 -0.29 -11.54
C LEU A 185 11.81 -1.74 -11.86
N LYS A 186 10.87 -2.55 -12.33
CA LYS A 186 11.07 -3.97 -12.63
C LYS A 186 11.64 -4.26 -14.00
N ILE A 187 11.33 -3.42 -14.99
CA ILE A 187 11.74 -3.60 -16.40
C ILE A 187 12.62 -2.46 -16.95
N GLY A 188 12.83 -1.36 -16.22
CA GLY A 188 13.70 -0.23 -16.58
C GLY A 188 12.95 1.10 -16.71
N ASN A 189 13.67 2.24 -16.61
CA ASN A 189 13.07 3.58 -16.44
C ASN A 189 12.36 4.16 -17.69
N ASP A 190 12.38 3.45 -18.81
CA ASP A 190 11.51 3.64 -19.98
C ASP A 190 11.57 2.34 -20.78
N PRO A 191 10.74 1.35 -20.42
CA PRO A 191 10.87 0.02 -20.98
C PRO A 191 10.47 0.08 -22.46
N SER A 192 11.35 -0.46 -23.32
CA SER A 192 11.05 -0.55 -24.74
C SER A 192 9.75 -1.34 -24.96
N PRO A 193 9.07 -1.15 -26.11
CA PRO A 193 7.92 -1.97 -26.47
C PRO A 193 8.22 -3.47 -26.32
N LEU A 194 9.43 -3.91 -26.67
CA LEU A 194 9.87 -5.29 -26.51
C LEU A 194 9.86 -5.76 -25.05
N ALA A 195 10.37 -4.94 -24.12
CA ALA A 195 10.39 -5.31 -22.70
C ALA A 195 8.98 -5.42 -22.12
N ARG A 196 8.06 -4.55 -22.54
CA ARG A 196 6.63 -4.59 -22.16
C ARG A 196 5.95 -5.82 -22.74
N ASP A 197 6.11 -6.08 -24.03
CA ASP A 197 5.52 -7.24 -24.70
C ASP A 197 5.99 -8.57 -24.08
N VAL A 198 7.26 -8.62 -23.65
CA VAL A 198 7.79 -9.76 -22.90
C VAL A 198 7.12 -9.89 -21.52
N ALA A 199 6.98 -8.80 -20.78
CA ALA A 199 6.33 -8.80 -19.47
C ALA A 199 4.88 -9.28 -19.59
N ASP A 200 4.14 -8.74 -20.56
CA ASP A 200 2.76 -9.12 -20.88
C ASP A 200 2.64 -10.60 -21.23
N TYR A 201 3.52 -11.10 -22.10
CA TYR A 201 3.54 -12.52 -22.47
C TYR A 201 3.79 -13.42 -21.25
N VAL A 202 4.77 -13.07 -20.42
CA VAL A 202 5.12 -13.84 -19.23
C VAL A 202 3.97 -13.88 -18.24
N HIS A 203 3.25 -12.78 -18.04
CA HIS A 203 2.07 -12.73 -17.18
C HIS A 203 0.91 -13.55 -17.74
N ALA A 204 0.60 -13.41 -19.02
CA ALA A 204 -0.46 -14.19 -19.67
C ALA A 204 -0.22 -15.71 -19.61
N HIS A 205 1.04 -16.14 -19.51
CA HIS A 205 1.44 -17.56 -19.51
C HIS A 205 2.03 -18.04 -18.19
N ILE A 206 1.90 -17.27 -17.09
CA ILE A 206 2.61 -17.54 -15.84
C ILE A 206 2.32 -18.93 -15.25
N PHE A 207 1.13 -19.46 -15.51
CA PHE A 207 0.64 -20.78 -15.04
C PHE A 207 1.01 -21.95 -15.96
N LYS A 208 1.85 -21.71 -16.98
CA LYS A 208 2.39 -22.74 -17.86
C LYS A 208 3.92 -22.75 -17.77
N PRO A 209 4.59 -23.85 -18.13
CA PRO A 209 6.02 -23.79 -18.43
C PRO A 209 6.25 -22.72 -19.50
N ILE A 210 7.21 -21.82 -19.27
CA ILE A 210 7.58 -20.77 -20.23
C ILE A 210 9.04 -21.00 -20.62
N GLN A 211 9.28 -21.25 -21.90
CA GLN A 211 10.60 -21.30 -22.48
C GLN A 211 10.93 -19.99 -23.16
N THR A 212 12.20 -19.59 -23.12
CA THR A 212 12.64 -18.35 -23.78
C THR A 212 12.49 -18.38 -25.29
N GLN A 213 12.44 -19.59 -25.89
CA GLN A 213 12.15 -19.74 -27.31
C GLN A 213 10.69 -19.39 -27.62
N GLU A 214 9.74 -19.84 -26.80
CA GLU A 214 8.30 -19.59 -26.99
C GLU A 214 7.97 -18.09 -26.93
N VAL A 215 8.63 -17.35 -26.02
CA VAL A 215 8.51 -15.89 -25.94
C VAL A 215 9.04 -15.23 -27.22
N ALA A 216 10.17 -15.70 -27.74
CA ALA A 216 10.76 -15.16 -28.95
C ALA A 216 9.88 -15.40 -30.19
N ASP A 217 9.33 -16.61 -30.31
CA ASP A 217 8.44 -17.00 -31.38
C ASP A 217 7.13 -16.19 -31.34
N ALA A 218 6.56 -16.00 -30.15
CA ALA A 218 5.34 -15.19 -29.97
C ALA A 218 5.53 -13.72 -30.35
N LEU A 219 6.74 -13.18 -30.14
CA LEU A 219 7.09 -11.80 -30.48
C LEU A 219 7.71 -11.66 -31.87
N SER A 220 7.76 -12.75 -32.67
CA SER A 220 8.35 -12.76 -34.01
C SER A 220 9.80 -12.25 -34.06
N VAL A 221 10.60 -12.53 -33.03
CA VAL A 221 12.02 -12.16 -32.93
C VAL A 221 12.92 -13.37 -32.72
N SER A 222 14.21 -13.25 -33.01
CA SER A 222 15.15 -14.32 -32.67
C SER A 222 15.41 -14.38 -31.16
N ARG A 223 15.54 -15.59 -30.61
CA ARG A 223 15.84 -15.82 -29.18
C ARG A 223 17.13 -15.13 -28.71
N GLY A 224 18.15 -15.10 -29.57
CA GLY A 224 19.44 -14.46 -29.28
C GLY A 224 19.31 -12.93 -29.16
N PHE A 225 18.59 -12.31 -30.09
CA PHE A 225 18.26 -10.88 -30.02
C PHE A 225 17.46 -10.56 -28.76
N LEU A 226 16.36 -11.31 -28.53
CA LEU A 226 15.49 -11.11 -27.37
C LEU A 226 16.26 -11.18 -26.05
N SER A 227 17.08 -12.22 -25.87
CA SER A 227 17.83 -12.43 -24.62
C SER A 227 18.85 -11.32 -24.36
N THR A 228 19.50 -10.83 -25.42
CA THR A 228 20.51 -9.77 -25.34
C THR A 228 19.87 -8.42 -25.05
N GLN A 229 18.83 -8.08 -25.81
CA GLN A 229 18.12 -6.82 -25.68
C GLN A 229 17.43 -6.71 -24.31
N PHE A 230 16.69 -7.74 -23.90
CA PHE A 230 15.99 -7.76 -22.62
C PHE A 230 16.97 -7.64 -21.43
N LYS A 231 18.11 -8.35 -21.49
CA LYS A 231 19.13 -8.24 -20.43
C LYS A 231 19.76 -6.84 -20.38
N ARG A 232 19.96 -6.20 -21.53
CA ARG A 232 20.51 -4.85 -21.60
C ARG A 232 19.57 -3.83 -20.97
N GLU A 233 18.27 -3.96 -21.21
CA GLU A 233 17.26 -3.01 -20.72
C GLU A 233 16.89 -3.26 -19.26
N CYS A 234 16.60 -4.51 -18.90
CA CYS A 234 16.09 -4.87 -17.57
C CYS A 234 17.18 -5.27 -16.57
N GLY A 235 18.46 -5.31 -16.97
CA GLY A 235 19.61 -5.69 -16.14
C GLY A 235 19.69 -7.17 -15.76
N ILE A 236 18.63 -7.95 -16.01
CA ILE A 236 18.55 -9.39 -15.69
C ILE A 236 18.20 -10.21 -16.93
N SER A 237 18.62 -11.47 -16.96
CA SER A 237 18.26 -12.35 -18.09
C SER A 237 16.77 -12.67 -18.10
N LEU A 238 16.20 -12.90 -19.29
CA LEU A 238 14.80 -13.28 -19.45
C LEU A 238 14.39 -14.49 -18.59
N SER A 239 15.23 -15.52 -18.53
CA SER A 239 14.98 -16.69 -17.67
C SER A 239 15.04 -16.38 -16.16
N ALA A 240 15.81 -15.37 -15.75
CA ALA A 240 15.80 -14.90 -14.37
C ALA A 240 14.52 -14.10 -14.07
N TYR A 241 14.10 -13.23 -15.00
CA TYR A 241 12.84 -12.50 -14.93
C TYR A 241 11.63 -13.44 -14.80
N ILE A 242 11.49 -14.43 -15.70
CA ILE A 242 10.40 -15.42 -15.65
C ILE A 242 10.35 -16.13 -14.28
N ARG A 243 11.51 -16.52 -13.73
CA ARG A 243 11.56 -17.18 -12.42
C ARG A 243 11.17 -16.23 -11.28
N ARG A 244 11.59 -14.96 -11.35
CA ARG A 244 11.19 -13.93 -10.39
C ARG A 244 9.68 -13.77 -10.37
N GLU A 245 9.06 -13.58 -11.53
CA GLU A 245 7.61 -13.42 -11.64
C GLU A 245 6.84 -14.67 -11.15
N LYS A 246 7.33 -15.88 -11.46
CA LYS A 246 6.74 -17.12 -10.91
C LYS A 246 6.86 -17.22 -9.39
N VAL A 247 7.95 -16.73 -8.80
CA VAL A 247 8.12 -16.69 -7.34
C VAL A 247 7.17 -15.69 -6.71
N GLU A 248 6.96 -14.52 -7.31
CA GLU A 248 5.99 -13.54 -6.81
C GLU A 248 4.57 -14.12 -6.82
N GLU A 249 4.16 -14.81 -7.90
CA GLU A 249 2.85 -15.48 -7.93
C GLU A 249 2.78 -16.63 -6.92
N ALA A 250 3.87 -17.36 -6.70
CA ALA A 250 3.93 -18.39 -5.66
C ALA A 250 3.73 -17.80 -4.25
N LYS A 251 4.31 -16.65 -3.92
CA LYS A 251 4.10 -15.98 -2.62
C LYS A 251 2.61 -15.69 -2.40
N ARG A 252 1.91 -15.25 -3.45
CA ARG A 252 0.46 -14.97 -3.42
C ARG A 252 -0.36 -16.24 -3.17
N LEU A 253 -0.06 -17.31 -3.89
CA LEU A 253 -0.74 -18.60 -3.72
C LEU A 253 -0.49 -19.20 -2.33
N LEU A 254 0.74 -19.08 -1.82
CA LEU A 254 1.10 -19.57 -0.48
C LEU A 254 0.40 -18.78 0.63
N LYS A 255 0.21 -17.47 0.46
CA LYS A 255 -0.45 -16.57 1.41
C LYS A 255 -1.97 -16.74 1.44
N ASN A 256 -2.57 -16.94 0.28
CA ASN A 256 -4.03 -16.87 0.14
C ASN A 256 -4.70 -18.25 0.00
N THR A 257 -3.94 -19.34 -0.05
CA THR A 257 -4.47 -20.70 -0.24
C THR A 257 -3.72 -21.75 0.55
N ASP A 258 -4.43 -22.82 0.92
CA ASP A 258 -3.87 -24.02 1.56
C ASP A 258 -3.42 -25.08 0.53
N GLN A 259 -3.24 -24.71 -0.74
CA GLN A 259 -2.87 -25.66 -1.78
C GLN A 259 -1.55 -26.39 -1.46
N PRO A 260 -1.44 -27.71 -1.70
CA PRO A 260 -0.19 -28.43 -1.52
C PRO A 260 0.95 -27.81 -2.36
N LEU A 261 2.18 -27.81 -1.85
CA LEU A 261 3.33 -27.28 -2.58
C LEU A 261 3.53 -27.95 -3.95
N LEU A 262 3.20 -29.24 -4.05
CA LEU A 262 3.20 -29.97 -5.31
C LEU A 262 2.21 -29.38 -6.31
N ALA A 263 0.99 -29.06 -5.86
CA ALA A 263 -0.03 -28.45 -6.70
C ALA A 263 0.40 -27.05 -7.17
N ILE A 264 0.93 -26.22 -6.28
CA ILE A 264 1.45 -24.88 -6.63
C ILE A 264 2.61 -25.00 -7.63
N SER A 265 3.52 -25.96 -7.43
CA SER A 265 4.63 -26.21 -8.35
C SER A 265 4.14 -26.56 -9.75
N ILE A 266 3.18 -27.47 -9.87
CA ILE A 266 2.60 -27.88 -11.16
C ILE A 266 1.84 -26.71 -11.79
N TYR A 267 1.04 -26.01 -10.99
CA TYR A 267 0.22 -24.88 -11.42
C TYR A 267 1.07 -23.70 -11.93
N LEU A 268 2.27 -23.51 -11.41
CA LEU A 268 3.22 -22.51 -11.90
C LEU A 268 4.19 -23.08 -12.94
N GLY A 269 3.97 -24.30 -13.46
CA GLY A 269 4.78 -24.89 -14.53
C GLY A 269 6.23 -25.20 -14.15
N PHE A 270 6.53 -25.45 -12.86
CA PHE A 270 7.84 -25.96 -12.44
C PHE A 270 7.94 -27.47 -12.69
N CYS A 271 9.13 -27.92 -13.12
CA CYS A 271 9.40 -29.32 -13.46
C CYS A 271 9.24 -30.29 -12.28
N SER A 272 9.40 -29.81 -11.04
CA SER A 272 9.20 -30.59 -9.82
C SER A 272 9.03 -29.69 -8.60
N GLN A 273 8.42 -30.21 -7.53
CA GLN A 273 8.29 -29.51 -6.25
C GLN A 273 9.67 -29.15 -5.65
N SER A 274 10.68 -30.01 -5.85
CA SER A 274 12.05 -29.75 -5.41
C SER A 274 12.68 -28.58 -6.17
N HIS A 275 12.49 -28.51 -7.49
CA HIS A 275 12.96 -27.38 -8.30
C HIS A 275 12.29 -26.08 -7.87
N PHE A 276 10.96 -26.10 -7.68
CA PHE A 276 10.20 -24.96 -7.14
C PHE A 276 10.75 -24.49 -5.79
N SER A 277 10.94 -25.42 -4.84
CA SER A 277 11.38 -25.09 -3.48
C SER A 277 12.78 -24.47 -3.46
N THR A 278 13.69 -24.95 -4.30
CA THR A 278 15.05 -24.40 -4.44
C THR A 278 15.01 -23.00 -5.05
N VAL A 279 14.25 -22.79 -6.12
CA VAL A 279 14.13 -21.48 -6.77
C VAL A 279 13.49 -20.47 -5.82
N PHE A 280 12.41 -20.86 -5.13
CA PHE A 280 11.73 -20.00 -4.16
C PHE A 280 12.66 -19.61 -3.01
N LYS A 281 13.36 -20.57 -2.40
CA LYS A 281 14.30 -20.28 -1.30
C LYS A 281 15.45 -19.37 -1.76
N LYS A 282 15.96 -19.57 -2.98
CA LYS A 282 17.01 -18.71 -3.53
C LYS A 282 16.54 -17.26 -3.70
N ALA A 283 15.28 -17.06 -4.07
CA ALA A 283 14.71 -15.74 -4.30
C ALA A 283 14.25 -15.04 -3.01
N THR A 284 13.72 -15.77 -2.03
CA THR A 284 13.09 -15.19 -0.83
C THR A 284 13.90 -15.37 0.46
N GLY A 285 14.97 -16.17 0.43
CA GLY A 285 15.77 -16.53 1.60
C GLY A 285 15.15 -17.62 2.50
N ILE A 286 13.85 -17.93 2.35
CA ILE A 286 13.14 -18.92 3.16
C ILE A 286 12.41 -19.96 2.31
N THR A 287 12.09 -21.12 2.88
CA THR A 287 11.37 -22.18 2.14
C THR A 287 9.90 -21.80 1.91
N PRO A 288 9.22 -22.37 0.89
CA PRO A 288 7.79 -22.14 0.67
C PRO A 288 6.92 -22.41 1.92
N ASN A 289 7.21 -23.50 2.64
CA ASN A 289 6.53 -23.80 3.91
C ASN A 289 6.85 -22.79 5.01
N GLY A 290 8.09 -22.31 5.07
CA GLY A 290 8.49 -21.24 6.00
C GLY A 290 7.76 -19.93 5.70
N TRP A 291 7.60 -19.60 4.42
CA TRP A 291 6.82 -18.45 3.98
C TRP A 291 5.36 -18.57 4.41
N ARG A 292 4.71 -19.70 4.12
CA ARG A 292 3.32 -19.95 4.54
C ARG A 292 3.15 -19.76 6.05
N LYS A 293 4.01 -20.36 6.88
CA LYS A 293 3.93 -20.22 8.35
C LYS A 293 4.07 -18.78 8.86
N ARG A 294 4.76 -17.92 8.11
CA ARG A 294 5.06 -16.54 8.54
C ARG A 294 4.00 -15.55 8.05
N TYR A 295 3.36 -15.82 6.93
CA TYR A 295 2.56 -14.81 6.21
C TYR A 295 1.16 -15.25 5.79
N ALA A 296 0.83 -16.55 5.85
CA ALA A 296 -0.54 -17.06 5.67
C ALA A 296 -1.25 -17.13 7.03
#